data_AF-A0A9X2P2R0-F1
#
_entry.id   AF-A0A9X2P2R0-F1
#
_cell.length_a   1.000
_cell.length_b   1.000
_cell.length_c   1.000
_cell.angle_alpha   90.00
_cell.angle_beta   90.00
_cell.angle_gamma   90.00
#
_symmetry.space_group_name_H-M   'P 1'
#
loop_
_entity.id
_entity.type
_entity.pdbx_description
1 polymer ?
#
loop_
_entity_poly.entity_id
_entity_poly.type
_entity_poly.pdbx_seq_one_letter_code
_entity_poly.pdbx_strand_id
1 'polypeptide(L)'
;MNDIKLSFGQIEKMKHAIGLGYENMKKNRYCSYRNRYIVSKPDNDWEELVSFGYATKREFEIEKQITYYVSDLGMKYLGALFGCIITEMD
;
A
#
# COMPACT_ATOMS: atom_id res chain seq x y z
N MET A 1 16.38 -12.62 0.67
CA MET A 1 15.67 -11.33 0.72
C MET A 1 15.99 -10.72 2.06
N ASN A 2 16.55 -9.51 2.11
CA ASN A 2 16.90 -8.89 3.38
C ASN A 2 15.62 -8.54 4.15
N ASP A 3 15.67 -8.62 5.49
CA ASP A 3 14.57 -8.17 6.35
C ASP A 3 14.45 -6.65 6.29
N ILE A 4 13.70 -6.14 5.31
CA ILE A 4 13.42 -4.71 5.16
C ILE A 4 12.44 -4.30 6.26
N LYS A 5 12.89 -3.42 7.15
CA LYS A 5 12.05 -2.80 8.18
C LYS A 5 11.49 -1.49 7.66
N LEU A 6 10.17 -1.43 7.54
CA LEU A 6 9.47 -0.21 7.14
C LEU A 6 9.27 0.70 8.34
N SER A 7 9.29 2.02 8.09
CA SER A 7 8.91 3.00 9.10
C SER A 7 7.41 2.89 9.42
N PHE A 8 7.01 3.37 10.60
CA PHE A 8 5.60 3.45 10.95
C PHE A 8 4.81 4.31 9.93
N GLY A 9 5.40 5.39 9.44
CA GLY A 9 4.77 6.26 8.43
C GLY A 9 4.50 5.54 7.11
N GLN A 10 5.45 4.72 6.64
CA GLN A 10 5.28 3.88 5.45
C GLN A 10 4.15 2.86 5.62
N ILE A 11 4.08 2.21 6.79
CA ILE A 11 3.02 1.24 7.11
C ILE A 11 1.64 1.93 7.12
N GLU A 12 1.50 3.08 7.81
CA GLU A 12 0.24 3.81 7.86
C GLU A 12 -0.19 4.35 6.49
N LYS A 13 0.74 4.80 5.65
CA LYS A 13 0.47 5.21 4.26
C LYS A 13 -0.11 4.06 3.45
N MET A 14 0.50 2.87 3.50
CA MET A 14 -0.02 1.71 2.79
C MET A 14 -1.40 1.30 3.32
N LYS A 15 -1.59 1.21 4.64
CA LYS A 15 -2.92 0.92 5.24
C LYS A 15 -3.98 1.89 4.78
N HIS A 16 -3.65 3.19 4.76
CA HIS A 16 -4.55 4.23 4.33
C HIS A 16 -4.92 4.05 2.85
N ALA A 17 -3.94 3.85 1.97
CA ALA A 17 -4.16 3.67 0.53
C ALA A 17 -5.14 2.52 0.22
N ILE A 18 -5.08 1.46 1.03
CA ILE A 18 -5.92 0.26 0.86
C ILE A 18 -7.21 0.30 1.68
N GLY A 19 -7.39 1.30 2.55
CA GLY A 19 -8.55 1.42 3.42
C GLY A 19 -8.63 0.39 4.55
N LEU A 20 -7.49 -0.20 4.94
CA LEU A 20 -7.44 -1.21 6.00
C LEU A 20 -7.68 -0.55 7.36
N GLY A 21 -8.81 -0.90 7.98
CA GLY A 21 -9.21 -0.51 9.33
C GLY A 21 -9.85 -1.70 10.05
N TYR A 22 -9.75 -1.72 11.39
CA TYR A 22 -10.24 -2.81 12.23
C TYR A 22 -11.75 -3.06 12.04
N GLU A 23 -12.51 -2.01 11.82
CA GLU A 23 -13.95 -2.02 11.62
C GLU A 23 -14.39 -2.76 10.35
N ASN A 24 -13.48 -2.92 9.38
CA ASN A 24 -13.78 -3.53 8.07
C ASN A 24 -13.22 -4.95 7.92
N MET A 25 -12.58 -5.49 8.95
CA MET A 25 -12.01 -6.85 8.93
C MET A 25 -13.08 -7.89 9.29
N LYS A 26 -13.19 -8.95 8.48
CA LYS A 26 -14.09 -10.08 8.74
C LYS A 26 -13.30 -11.37 8.81
N LYS A 27 -13.32 -12.04 9.96
CA LYS A 27 -12.63 -13.34 10.17
C LYS A 27 -11.16 -13.32 9.73
N ASN A 28 -10.41 -12.29 10.14
CA ASN A 28 -9.00 -12.07 9.76
C ASN A 28 -8.78 -11.94 8.23
N ARG A 29 -9.79 -11.48 7.50
CA ARG A 29 -9.70 -11.18 6.07
C ARG A 29 -10.17 -9.76 5.82
N TYR A 30 -9.51 -9.10 4.89
CA TYR A 30 -9.89 -7.78 4.40
C TYR A 30 -9.83 -7.79 2.87
N CYS A 31 -10.92 -7.39 2.24
CA CYS A 31 -10.98 -7.17 0.81
C CYS A 31 -10.96 -5.67 0.58
N SER A 32 -9.87 -5.19 0.00
CA SER A 32 -9.66 -3.79 -0.30
C SER A 32 -10.47 -3.40 -1.54
N TYR A 33 -11.31 -2.36 -1.41
CA TYR A 33 -12.09 -1.79 -2.52
C TYR A 33 -11.39 -0.59 -3.19
N ARG A 34 -10.22 -0.21 -2.68
CA ARG A 34 -9.41 0.92 -3.17
C ARG A 34 -7.95 0.57 -2.97
N ASN A 35 -7.09 0.98 -3.88
CA ASN A 35 -5.66 0.85 -3.66
C ASN A 35 -4.96 2.02 -4.35
N ARG A 36 -5.06 3.22 -3.80
CA ARG A 36 -4.45 4.38 -4.46
C ARG A 36 -4.07 5.50 -3.51
N TYR A 37 -2.90 6.07 -3.74
CA TYR A 37 -2.44 7.32 -3.16
C TYR A 37 -2.01 8.25 -4.31
N ILE A 38 -2.69 9.39 -4.45
CA ILE A 38 -2.53 10.31 -5.60
C ILE A 38 -1.91 11.61 -5.11
N VAL A 39 -0.82 12.04 -5.76
CA VAL A 39 -0.10 13.28 -5.47
C VAL A 39 0.38 13.96 -6.74
N SER A 40 0.69 15.25 -6.69
CA SER A 40 1.20 16.02 -7.84
C SER A 40 2.73 16.07 -7.91
N LYS A 41 3.42 15.57 -6.87
CA LYS A 41 4.88 15.50 -6.78
C LYS A 41 5.28 14.17 -6.13
N PRO A 42 6.49 13.64 -6.40
CA PRO A 42 6.96 12.42 -5.76
C PRO A 42 6.90 12.51 -4.23
N ASP A 43 6.49 11.41 -3.60
CA ASP A 43 6.49 11.26 -2.15
C ASP A 43 7.60 10.29 -1.73
N ASN A 44 8.55 10.76 -0.93
CA ASN A 44 9.76 9.99 -0.61
C ASN A 44 9.47 8.63 0.04
N ASP A 45 8.47 8.54 0.92
CA ASP A 45 8.13 7.27 1.57
C ASP A 45 7.60 6.27 0.53
N TRP A 46 6.77 6.74 -0.40
CA TRP A 46 6.25 5.90 -1.47
C TRP A 46 7.31 5.51 -2.50
N GLU A 47 8.23 6.41 -2.85
CA GLU A 47 9.37 6.08 -3.72
C GLU A 47 10.28 5.01 -3.09
N GLU A 48 10.52 5.08 -1.77
CA GLU A 48 11.22 4.00 -1.06
C GLU A 48 10.43 2.69 -1.09
N LEU A 49 9.13 2.72 -0.82
CA LEU A 49 8.27 1.53 -0.88
C LEU A 49 8.27 0.89 -2.27
N VAL A 50 8.32 1.69 -3.33
CA VAL A 50 8.49 1.21 -4.72
C VAL A 50 9.85 0.56 -4.89
N SER A 51 10.92 1.18 -4.39
CA SER A 51 12.28 0.62 -4.47
C SER A 51 12.42 -0.72 -3.74
N PHE A 52 11.63 -0.94 -2.68
CA PHE A 52 11.57 -2.19 -1.92
C PHE A 52 10.61 -3.23 -2.54
N GLY A 53 9.80 -2.84 -3.52
CA GLY A 53 8.81 -3.70 -4.16
C GLY A 53 7.47 -3.83 -3.39
N TYR A 54 7.28 -3.08 -2.31
CA TYR A 54 6.03 -3.07 -1.54
C TYR A 54 4.94 -2.16 -2.15
N ALA A 55 5.32 -1.32 -3.11
CA ALA A 55 4.40 -0.50 -3.88
C ALA A 55 4.75 -0.50 -5.37
N THR A 56 3.80 -0.07 -6.19
CA THR A 56 3.99 0.27 -7.60
C THR A 56 3.61 1.72 -7.83
N LYS A 57 4.11 2.30 -8.93
CA LYS A 57 3.93 3.71 -9.28
C LYS A 57 3.43 3.83 -10.71
N ARG A 58 2.52 4.76 -10.95
CA ARG A 58 2.07 5.18 -12.28
C ARG A 58 2.06 6.70 -12.37
N GLU A 59 2.66 7.23 -13.43
CA GLU A 59 2.63 8.66 -13.73
C GLU A 59 1.58 8.95 -14.81
N PHE A 60 0.84 10.04 -14.61
CA PHE A 60 -0.21 10.53 -15.49
C PHE A 60 0.21 11.92 -15.99
N GLU A 61 0.79 11.97 -17.19
CA GLU A 61 1.41 13.19 -17.74
C GLU A 61 0.40 14.34 -17.95
N ILE A 62 -0.82 14.01 -18.43
CA ILE A 62 -1.85 15.00 -18.74
C ILE A 62 -2.38 15.65 -17.45
N GLU A 63 -2.70 14.84 -16.46
CA GLU A 63 -3.23 15.25 -15.16
C GLU A 63 -2.14 15.81 -14.24
N LYS A 64 -0.86 15.62 -14.60
CA LYS A 64 0.32 15.92 -13.78
C LYS A 64 0.22 15.27 -12.39
N GLN A 65 -0.17 14.00 -12.38
CA GLN A 65 -0.38 13.21 -11.17
C GLN A 65 0.50 11.98 -11.14
N ILE A 66 0.88 11.58 -9.93
CA ILE A 66 1.54 10.33 -9.63
C ILE A 66 0.58 9.55 -8.75
N THR A 67 0.30 8.31 -9.13
CA THR A 67 -0.49 7.39 -8.32
C THR A 67 0.38 6.24 -7.88
N TYR A 68 0.38 5.99 -6.57
CA TYR A 68 1.00 4.83 -5.96
C TYR A 68 -0.05 3.82 -5.52
N TYR A 69 0.29 2.55 -5.67
CA TYR A 69 -0.54 1.40 -5.33
C TYR A 69 0.29 0.47 -4.44
N VAL A 70 -0.30 -0.09 -3.39
CA VAL A 70 0.33 -1.16 -2.62
C VAL A 70 0.41 -2.41 -3.51
N SER A 71 1.58 -3.04 -3.62
CA SER A 71 1.76 -4.25 -4.42
C SER A 71 1.23 -5.49 -3.68
N ASP A 72 1.12 -6.62 -4.37
CA ASP A 72 0.84 -7.92 -3.72
C ASP A 72 1.81 -8.23 -2.58
N LEU A 73 3.08 -7.86 -2.74
CA LEU A 73 4.09 -8.04 -1.70
C LEU A 73 3.81 -7.11 -0.50
N GLY A 74 3.42 -5.86 -0.75
CA GLY A 74 2.98 -4.92 0.29
C GLY A 74 1.74 -5.41 1.04
N MET A 75 0.75 -5.95 0.33
CA MET A 75 -0.45 -6.54 0.93
C MET A 75 -0.10 -7.74 1.82
N LYS A 76 0.80 -8.62 1.36
CA LYS A 76 1.30 -9.75 2.16
C LYS A 76 2.06 -9.29 3.40
N TYR A 77 2.89 -8.25 3.28
CA TYR A 77 3.61 -7.66 4.39
C TYR A 77 2.65 -7.13 5.47
N LEU A 78 1.68 -6.31 5.07
CA LEU A 78 0.64 -5.80 5.98
C LEU A 78 -0.17 -6.94 6.58
N GLY A 79 -0.53 -7.95 5.78
CA GLY A 79 -1.25 -9.13 6.25
C GLY A 79 -0.51 -9.88 7.35
N ALA A 80 0.79 -10.12 7.16
CA ALA A 80 1.64 -10.72 8.18
C ALA A 80 1.73 -9.87 9.45
N LEU A 81 1.85 -8.54 9.31
CA LEU A 81 1.93 -7.60 10.43
C LEU A 81 0.64 -7.53 11.26
N PHE A 82 -0.52 -7.54 10.60
CA PHE A 82 -1.83 -7.40 11.23
C PHE A 82 -2.56 -8.73 11.46
N GLY A 83 -1.91 -9.86 11.18
CA GLY A 83 -2.50 -11.20 11.36
C GLY A 83 -3.72 -11.45 10.48
N CYS A 84 -3.71 -10.95 9.24
CA CYS A 84 -4.84 -11.08 8.32
C CYS A 84 -4.44 -11.38 6.87
N ILE A 85 -5.42 -11.80 6.08
CA ILE A 85 -5.28 -11.94 4.63
C ILE A 85 -5.88 -10.71 3.98
N ILE A 86 -5.09 -10.04 3.15
CA ILE A 86 -5.52 -8.86 2.39
C ILE A 86 -5.57 -9.24 0.92
N THR A 87 -6.71 -8.99 0.27
CA THR A 87 -6.90 -9.11 -1.18
C THR A 87 -7.40 -7.79 -1.73
N GLU A 88 -7.14 -7.51 -3.00
CA GLU A 88 -7.77 -6.40 -3.74
C GLU A 88 -8.99 -6.94 -4.50
N MET A 89 -10.03 -6.12 -4.62
CA MET A 89 -11.21 -6.44 -5.44
C MET A 89 -10.86 -6.23 -6.92
N ASP A 90 -11.11 -7.24 -7.76
CA ASP A 90 -10.90 -7.17 -9.21
C ASP A 90 -11.71 -6.04 -9.88
#